data_AF-A0A9E6A7N0-F1
#
_entry.id   AF-A0A9E6A7N0-F1
#
_cell.length_a   1.000
_cell.length_b   1.000
_cell.length_c   1.000
_cell.angle_alpha   90.00
_cell.angle_beta   90.00
_cell.angle_gamma   90.00
#
_symmetry.space_group_name_H-M   'P 1'
#
loop_
_entity.id
_entity.type
_entity.pdbx_description
1 polymer ?
#
loop_
_entity_poly.entity_id
_entity_poly.type
_entity_poly.pdbx_seq_one_letter_code
_entity_poly.pdbx_strand_id
1 'polypeptide(L)'
;MRTSKVEKLSVSEYEDPLEFSDSAVAKVKILIEEEENDELKLRLYITGGGCAGFSYGFSFVEDVADDDTVITKAGVSLVVDAMSLQYLTGSEVDYREGLQGSQFLVNNPNATTTCGCGSSFSL
;
A
#
# COMPACT_ATOMS: atom_id res chain seq x y z
N MET A 1 4.66 -39.44 -6.66
CA MET A 1 3.65 -38.67 -5.91
C MET A 1 4.36 -37.63 -5.04
N ARG A 2 4.01 -36.35 -5.24
CA ARG A 2 4.30 -35.19 -4.38
C ARG A 2 5.75 -34.69 -4.30
N THR A 3 6.21 -34.06 -5.37
CA THR A 3 7.25 -33.02 -5.29
C THR A 3 6.61 -31.70 -5.69
N SER A 4 6.39 -30.84 -4.70
CA SER A 4 6.44 -29.37 -4.83
C SER A 4 6.36 -28.81 -3.42
N LYS A 5 7.55 -28.69 -2.85
CA LYS A 5 7.87 -27.89 -1.69
C LYS A 5 7.57 -26.45 -2.06
N VAL A 6 6.45 -25.90 -1.60
CA VAL A 6 6.27 -24.45 -1.56
C VAL A 6 7.14 -23.93 -0.43
N GLU A 7 8.31 -23.43 -0.81
CA GLU A 7 9.24 -22.76 0.08
C GLU A 7 8.54 -21.53 0.67
N LYS A 8 8.25 -21.62 1.97
CA LYS A 8 7.99 -20.46 2.82
C LYS A 8 9.22 -19.55 2.74
N LEU A 9 9.16 -18.55 1.88
CA LEU A 9 10.14 -17.48 1.84
C LEU A 9 9.91 -16.56 3.04
N SER A 10 10.87 -16.67 3.96
CA SER A 10 11.36 -15.68 4.92
C SER A 10 10.58 -14.35 4.97
N VAL A 11 9.73 -14.23 5.99
CA VAL A 11 9.39 -12.93 6.56
C VAL A 11 10.67 -12.45 7.25
N SER A 12 11.35 -11.47 6.66
CA SER A 12 12.46 -10.79 7.33
C SER A 12 11.89 -10.01 8.50
N GLU A 13 12.34 -10.31 9.73
CA GLU A 13 12.02 -9.64 10.99
C GLU A 13 12.61 -8.22 11.06
N TYR A 14 12.28 -7.37 10.09
CA TYR A 14 12.33 -5.92 10.28
C TYR A 14 10.87 -5.48 10.38
N GLU A 15 10.51 -4.80 11.46
CA GLU A 15 9.17 -4.21 11.58
C GLU A 15 8.97 -3.29 10.38
N ASP A 16 8.24 -3.77 9.37
CA ASP A 16 7.86 -2.95 8.23
C ASP A 16 7.22 -1.69 8.80
N PRO A 17 7.65 -0.50 8.35
CA PRO A 17 7.19 0.76 8.93
C PRO A 17 5.68 0.94 8.79
N LEU A 18 5.02 0.16 7.93
CA LEU A 18 3.56 0.13 7.78
C LEU A 18 3.12 -1.30 7.44
N GLU A 19 1.89 -1.65 7.82
CA GLU A 19 1.29 -2.93 7.48
C GLU A 19 0.59 -2.85 6.12
N PHE A 20 0.79 -3.86 5.27
CA PHE A 20 0.11 -3.96 3.99
C PHE A 20 -0.85 -5.15 3.99
N SER A 21 -2.15 -4.94 3.90
CA SER A 21 -3.16 -6.00 4.00
C SER A 21 -3.12 -6.96 2.80
N ASP A 22 -3.47 -8.23 3.04
CA ASP A 22 -3.55 -9.26 2.00
C ASP A 22 -4.55 -8.90 0.89
N SER A 23 -5.63 -8.18 1.21
CA SER A 23 -6.61 -7.72 0.22
C SER A 23 -6.00 -6.73 -0.77
N ALA A 24 -5.18 -5.82 -0.26
CA ALA A 24 -4.50 -4.82 -1.09
C ALA A 24 -3.40 -5.46 -1.93
N VAL A 25 -2.63 -6.39 -1.34
CA VAL A 25 -1.66 -7.21 -2.08
C VAL A 25 -2.33 -7.94 -3.24
N ALA A 26 -3.44 -8.64 -2.98
CA ALA A 26 -4.15 -9.40 -4.01
C ALA A 26 -4.60 -8.49 -5.16
N LYS A 27 -5.10 -7.30 -4.86
CA LYS A 27 -5.51 -6.35 -5.92
C LYS A 27 -4.33 -5.83 -6.73
N VAL A 28 -3.25 -5.43 -6.06
CA VAL A 28 -2.03 -4.95 -6.73
C VAL A 28 -1.46 -6.04 -7.64
N LYS A 29 -1.45 -7.28 -7.15
CA LYS A 29 -0.99 -8.42 -7.93
C LYS A 29 -1.81 -8.61 -9.20
N ILE A 30 -3.15 -8.57 -9.09
CA ILE A 30 -4.03 -8.63 -10.26
C ILE A 30 -3.72 -7.50 -11.25
N LEU A 31 -3.53 -6.28 -10.77
CA LEU A 31 -3.21 -5.14 -11.64
C LEU A 31 -1.86 -5.29 -12.36
N ILE A 32 -0.84 -5.82 -11.66
CA ILE A 32 0.46 -6.14 -12.25
C ILE A 32 0.33 -7.25 -13.31
N GLU A 33 -0.45 -8.30 -13.01
CA GLU A 33 -0.73 -9.40 -13.93
C GLU A 33 -1.53 -8.93 -15.17
N GLU A 34 -2.46 -7.97 -15.01
CA GLU A 34 -3.22 -7.37 -16.12
C GLU A 34 -2.37 -6.46 -17.00
N GLU A 35 -1.40 -5.75 -16.43
CA GLU A 35 -0.46 -4.90 -17.17
C GLU A 35 0.70 -5.71 -17.81
N GLU A 36 0.78 -7.02 -17.53
CA GLU A 36 1.85 -7.94 -17.98
C GLU A 36 3.27 -7.40 -17.67
N ASN A 37 3.42 -6.65 -16.57
CA ASN A 37 4.68 -5.99 -16.20
C ASN A 37 5.02 -6.22 -14.72
N ASP A 38 5.76 -7.29 -14.45
CA ASP A 38 6.27 -7.65 -13.12
C ASP A 38 7.24 -6.61 -12.51
N GLU A 39 7.73 -5.64 -13.30
CA GLU A 39 8.63 -4.58 -12.80
C GLU A 39 7.86 -3.44 -12.12
N LEU A 40 6.53 -3.38 -12.31
CA LEU A 40 5.64 -2.41 -11.71
C LEU A 40 5.55 -2.59 -10.20
N LYS A 41 5.69 -1.47 -9.50
CA LYS A 41 5.59 -1.39 -8.05
C LYS A 41 4.52 -0.39 -7.70
N LEU A 42 3.74 -0.70 -6.67
CA LEU A 42 2.72 0.21 -6.19
C LEU A 42 3.39 1.29 -5.36
N ARG A 43 3.30 2.55 -5.76
CA ARG A 43 3.72 3.71 -4.97
C ARG A 43 2.55 4.28 -4.18
N LEU A 44 2.72 4.45 -2.87
CA LEU A 44 1.81 5.19 -2.00
C LEU A 44 2.42 6.54 -1.64
N TYR A 45 1.66 7.60 -1.86
CA TYR A 45 2.04 8.98 -1.55
C TYR A 45 0.83 9.75 -1.01
N ILE A 46 1.08 10.80 -0.25
CA ILE A 46 0.00 11.67 0.25
C ILE A 46 -0.21 12.82 -0.74
N THR A 47 -1.44 13.01 -1.20
CA THR A 47 -1.87 14.13 -2.05
C THR A 47 -2.78 15.07 -1.27
N GLY A 48 -2.52 16.36 -1.33
CA GLY A 48 -3.46 17.37 -0.83
C GLY A 48 -4.60 17.58 -1.83
N GLY A 49 -5.85 17.32 -1.44
CA GLY A 49 -6.98 17.46 -2.39
C GLY A 49 -8.39 17.07 -1.95
N GLY A 50 -8.59 16.55 -0.73
CA GLY A 50 -9.93 16.23 -0.20
C GLY A 50 -10.60 17.41 0.51
N CYS A 51 -11.90 17.30 0.81
CA CYS A 51 -12.68 18.28 1.58
C CYS A 51 -12.07 18.57 2.98
N ALA A 52 -11.18 17.69 3.47
CA ALA A 52 -10.44 17.79 4.73
C ALA A 52 -8.91 18.01 4.58
N GLY A 53 -8.41 18.30 3.38
CA GLY A 53 -7.02 18.73 3.16
C GLY A 53 -6.03 17.67 2.65
N PHE A 54 -6.18 16.39 2.99
CA PHE A 54 -5.26 15.32 2.56
C PHE A 54 -5.98 14.01 2.14
N SER A 55 -5.44 13.36 1.11
CA SER A 55 -5.90 12.11 0.51
C SER A 55 -4.70 11.20 0.21
N TYR A 56 -4.89 9.89 0.24
CA TYR A 56 -3.86 8.93 -0.16
C TYR A 56 -3.94 8.64 -1.65
N GLY A 57 -2.81 8.78 -2.35
CA GLY A 57 -2.64 8.51 -3.76
C GLY A 57 -1.87 7.21 -3.98
N PHE A 58 -2.29 6.45 -4.99
CA PHE A 58 -1.66 5.21 -5.41
C PHE A 58 -1.29 5.33 -6.88
N SER A 59 -0.05 5.02 -7.23
CA SER A 59 0.44 5.07 -8.61
C SER A 59 1.39 3.92 -8.87
N PHE A 60 1.42 3.38 -10.07
CA PHE A 60 2.38 2.34 -10.44
C PHE A 60 3.65 2.99 -10.98
N VAL A 61 4.79 2.60 -10.43
CA VAL A 61 6.11 3.08 -10.84
C VAL A 61 7.04 1.89 -11.07
N GLU A 62 7.92 2.02 -12.06
CA GLU A 62 8.96 1.03 -12.34
C GLU A 62 10.23 1.39 -11.54
N ASP A 63 10.57 2.67 -11.52
CA ASP A 63 11.70 3.22 -10.77
C ASP A 63 11.34 3.53 -9.30
N VAL A 64 12.26 3.17 -8.41
CA VAL A 64 12.25 3.49 -6.98
C VAL A 64 13.38 4.48 -6.74
N ALA A 65 13.10 5.59 -6.05
CA ALA A 65 14.15 6.53 -5.66
C ALA A 65 14.95 6.00 -4.46
N ASP A 66 16.20 6.44 -4.29
CA ASP A 66 17.07 6.00 -3.18
C ASP A 66 16.52 6.33 -1.78
N ASP A 67 15.66 7.35 -1.68
CA ASP A 67 15.03 7.79 -0.43
C ASP A 67 13.64 7.13 -0.23
N ASP A 68 13.18 6.33 -1.20
CA ASP A 68 11.92 5.60 -1.09
C ASP A 68 12.13 4.31 -0.28
N THR A 69 11.16 3.98 0.56
CA THR A 69 11.09 2.70 1.27
C THR A 69 10.30 1.70 0.45
N VAL A 70 10.90 0.53 0.20
CA VAL A 70 10.26 -0.58 -0.50
C VAL A 70 9.87 -1.66 0.49
N ILE A 71 8.59 -2.00 0.51
CA ILE A 71 7.99 -3.05 1.32
C ILE A 71 7.52 -4.13 0.38
N THR A 72 8.16 -5.30 0.42
CA THR A 72 7.78 -6.42 -0.42
C THR A 72 6.93 -7.40 0.37
N LYS A 73 5.67 -7.60 -0.06
CA LYS A 73 4.76 -8.55 0.60
C LYS A 73 4.13 -9.48 -0.43
N ALA A 74 4.22 -10.79 -0.21
CA ALA A 74 3.59 -11.82 -1.04
C ALA A 74 3.81 -11.66 -2.57
N GLY A 75 4.98 -11.16 -2.96
CA GLY A 75 5.41 -11.03 -4.35
C GLY A 75 5.10 -9.69 -5.01
N VAL A 76 4.47 -8.74 -4.31
CA VAL A 76 4.31 -7.35 -4.79
C VAL A 76 5.19 -6.40 -3.98
N SER A 77 5.58 -5.30 -4.59
CA SER A 77 6.38 -4.25 -3.94
C SER A 77 5.57 -2.98 -3.77
N LEU A 78 5.48 -2.50 -2.53
CA LEU A 78 4.92 -1.21 -2.16
C LEU A 78 6.06 -0.22 -1.92
N VAL A 79 6.01 0.93 -2.56
CA VAL A 79 7.02 1.98 -2.53
C VAL A 79 6.41 3.18 -1.82
N VAL A 80 7.10 3.72 -0.83
CA VAL A 80 6.64 4.89 -0.07
C VAL A 80 7.78 5.87 0.04
N ASP A 81 7.54 7.13 -0.34
CA ASP A 81 8.57 8.16 -0.18
C ASP A 81 8.82 8.47 1.29
N ALA A 82 10.05 8.85 1.67
CA ALA A 82 10.40 9.10 3.07
C ALA A 82 9.51 10.17 3.74
N MET A 83 9.05 11.18 2.98
CA MET A 83 8.16 12.21 3.52
C MET A 83 6.77 11.66 3.82
N SER A 84 6.22 10.77 3.01
CA SER A 84 4.95 10.08 3.26
C SER A 84 5.13 9.00 4.33
N LEU A 85 6.28 8.32 4.37
CA LEU A 85 6.57 7.24 5.30
C LEU A 85 6.44 7.69 6.75
N GLN A 86 6.97 8.85 7.12
CA GLN A 86 6.83 9.40 8.47
C GLN A 86 5.37 9.63 8.89
N TYR A 87 4.47 9.90 7.93
CA TYR A 87 3.04 10.03 8.20
C TYR A 87 2.34 8.67 8.22
N LEU A 88 2.83 7.72 7.43
CA LEU A 88 2.28 6.37 7.27
C LEU A 88 2.88 5.35 8.26
N THR A 89 3.84 5.76 9.07
CA THR A 89 4.50 4.87 10.02
C THR A 89 3.49 4.35 11.05
N GLY A 90 3.40 3.02 11.20
CA GLY A 90 2.39 2.33 12.02
C GLY A 90 0.98 2.33 11.42
N SER A 91 0.83 2.73 10.14
CA SER A 91 -0.44 2.65 9.43
C SER A 91 -0.63 1.29 8.78
N GLU A 92 -1.88 0.92 8.55
CA GLU A 92 -2.24 -0.27 7.77
C GLU A 92 -2.90 0.15 6.45
N VAL A 93 -2.41 -0.39 5.33
CA VAL A 93 -2.96 -0.16 4.00
C VAL A 93 -3.83 -1.35 3.63
N ASP A 94 -5.14 -1.11 3.54
CA ASP A 94 -6.16 -2.09 3.18
C ASP A 94 -6.82 -1.76 1.84
N TYR A 95 -7.54 -2.71 1.27
CA TYR A 95 -8.28 -2.52 0.03
C TYR A 95 -9.69 -3.04 0.17
N ARG A 96 -10.67 -2.18 -0.13
CA ARG A 96 -12.08 -2.53 -0.13
C ARG A 96 -12.67 -2.41 -1.52
N GLU A 97 -13.21 -3.51 -2.00
CA GLU A 97 -14.03 -3.57 -3.20
C GLU A 97 -15.47 -3.87 -2.80
N GLY A 98 -16.40 -3.02 -3.23
CA GLY A 98 -17.82 -3.20 -2.97
C GLY A 98 -18.69 -2.63 -4.08
N LEU A 99 -20.01 -2.71 -3.90
CA LEU A 99 -20.99 -2.19 -4.88
C LEU A 99 -20.85 -0.69 -5.16
N GLN A 100 -20.24 0.05 -4.23
CA GLN A 100 -20.02 1.50 -4.33
C GLN A 100 -18.71 1.85 -5.07
N GLY A 101 -17.86 0.85 -5.36
CA GLY A 101 -16.58 1.02 -6.02
C GLY A 101 -15.43 0.33 -5.29
N SER A 102 -14.26 0.41 -5.90
CA SER A 102 -12.99 -0.03 -5.38
C SER A 102 -12.21 1.15 -4.81
N GLN A 103 -11.78 1.06 -3.57
CA GLN A 103 -10.90 2.06 -2.96
C GLN A 103 -9.89 1.43 -2.02
N PHE A 104 -8.69 2.01 -2.03
CA PHE A 104 -7.70 1.74 -0.99
C PHE A 104 -8.06 2.50 0.28
N LEU A 105 -7.97 1.83 1.41
CA LEU A 105 -8.10 2.42 2.74
C LEU A 105 -6.72 2.46 3.39
N VAL A 106 -6.45 3.51 4.13
CA VAL A 106 -5.25 3.60 4.97
C VAL A 106 -5.71 3.90 6.39
N ASN A 107 -5.56 2.91 7.26
CA ASN A 107 -5.81 3.02 8.69
C ASN A 107 -4.57 3.59 9.36
N ASN A 108 -4.52 4.92 9.50
CA ASN A 108 -3.40 5.61 10.11
C ASN A 108 -3.75 6.03 11.55
N PRO A 109 -3.12 5.46 12.59
CA PRO A 109 -3.38 5.85 13.98
C PRO A 109 -2.93 7.28 14.30
N ASN A 110 -2.01 7.85 13.52
CA ASN A 110 -1.55 9.24 13.67
C ASN A 110 -2.51 10.25 13.01
N ALA A 111 -3.43 9.78 12.14
CA ALA A 111 -4.40 10.65 11.47
C ALA A 111 -5.55 10.99 12.42
N THR A 112 -5.59 12.24 12.90
CA THR A 112 -6.46 12.66 14.00
C THR A 112 -7.93 12.86 13.60
N THR A 113 -8.24 12.96 12.31
CA THR A 113 -9.60 13.31 11.85
C THR A 113 -10.09 12.45 10.69
N THR A 114 -10.44 11.18 10.91
CA THR A 114 -11.20 10.40 9.91
C THR A 114 -12.65 10.90 9.90
N CYS A 115 -12.96 11.84 8.99
CA CYS A 115 -14.34 12.29 8.81
C CYS A 115 -15.20 11.09 8.37
N GLY A 116 -16.43 10.97 8.88
CA GLY A 116 -17.28 9.77 8.87
C GLY A 116 -17.67 9.15 7.52
N CYS A 117 -17.01 9.50 6.42
CA CYS A 117 -17.10 8.87 5.10
C CYS A 117 -15.85 8.02 4.72
N GLY A 118 -14.78 8.05 5.51
CA GLY A 118 -13.61 7.16 5.34
C GLY A 118 -12.64 7.53 4.20
N SER A 119 -12.83 8.66 3.53
CA SER A 119 -12.03 9.07 2.36
C SER A 119 -11.06 10.24 2.61
N SER A 120 -10.99 10.80 3.83
CA SER A 120 -10.14 11.96 4.10
C SER A 120 -9.73 12.04 5.58
N PHE A 121 -8.51 12.53 5.83
CA PHE A 121 -8.01 12.84 7.16
C PHE A 121 -7.49 14.27 7.27
N SER A 122 -7.63 14.87 8.45
CA SER A 122 -7.02 16.17 8.83
C SER A 122 -5.99 15.93 9.94
N LEU A 123 -4.81 16.53 9.78
CA LEU A 123 -3.78 16.72 10.81
C LEU A 123 -4.12 17.91 11.71
#